data_AF-A0A829MD58-F1
#
_entry.id   AF-A0A829MD58-F1
#
_cell.length_a   1.000
_cell.length_b   1.000
_cell.length_c   1.000
_cell.angle_alpha   90.00
_cell.angle_beta   90.00
_cell.angle_gamma   90.00
#
_symmetry.space_group_name_H-M   'P 1'
#
loop_
_entity.id
_entity.type
_entity.pdbx_description
1 polymer ?
#
loop_
_entity_poly.entity_id
_entity_poly.type
_entity_poly.pdbx_seq_one_letter_code
_entity_poly.pdbx_strand_id
1 'polypeptide(L)'
;MVGKSSPTSATKLPATAHGRRTRAAIVDAAAQMMYQKGVAATSLDDILAASSTGKSQLYHYFKDRSDLVKAVVERQTELVLAAQPTLSQIDSMEGIERWAQAILANHEVPGGPFGCPLGSMAAELKNDRRISRLLPPRSDSGRCCLPPG
;
A
#
# COMPACT_ATOMS: atom_id res chain seq x y z
N MET A 1 -5.63 -18.35 -22.01
CA MET A 1 -6.18 -17.00 -22.31
C MET A 1 -5.98 -16.13 -21.08
N VAL A 2 -4.90 -15.37 -21.03
CA VAL A 2 -4.55 -14.51 -19.88
C VAL A 2 -5.50 -13.31 -19.90
N GLY A 3 -6.39 -13.23 -18.92
CA GLY A 3 -7.26 -12.09 -18.71
C GLY A 3 -6.44 -10.85 -18.43
N LYS A 4 -6.62 -9.81 -19.25
CA LYS A 4 -6.05 -8.48 -19.03
C LYS A 4 -6.73 -7.91 -17.78
N SER A 5 -6.03 -7.91 -16.64
CA SER A 5 -6.46 -7.15 -15.46
C SER A 5 -6.33 -5.66 -15.77
N SER A 6 -7.47 -5.00 -15.94
CA SER A 6 -7.57 -3.54 -16.11
C SER A 6 -7.01 -2.80 -14.89
N PRO A 7 -6.29 -1.68 -15.07
CA PRO A 7 -5.72 -0.94 -13.96
C PRO A 7 -6.82 -0.18 -13.19
N THR A 8 -6.87 -0.39 -11.88
CA THR A 8 -7.77 0.28 -10.93
C THR A 8 -7.49 1.78 -10.88
N SER A 9 -8.20 2.59 -11.67
CA SER A 9 -8.20 4.08 -11.68
C SER A 9 -6.92 4.71 -11.12
N ALA A 10 -5.87 4.71 -11.94
CA ALA A 10 -4.67 5.49 -11.65
C ALA A 10 -5.03 6.98 -11.79
N THR A 11 -5.12 7.70 -10.67
CA THR A 11 -5.20 9.16 -10.68
C THR A 11 -4.00 9.67 -11.49
N LYS A 12 -4.25 10.40 -12.58
CA LYS A 12 -3.25 10.75 -13.60
C LYS A 12 -2.04 11.43 -12.94
N LEU A 13 -0.87 10.80 -13.02
CA LEU A 13 0.35 11.32 -12.41
C LEU A 13 0.68 12.73 -12.95
N PRO A 14 1.27 13.63 -12.14
CA PRO A 14 1.67 14.96 -12.60
C PRO A 14 2.60 14.90 -13.82
N ALA A 15 2.34 15.76 -14.81
CA ALA A 15 3.09 15.79 -16.06
C ALA A 15 4.54 16.27 -15.87
N THR A 16 4.78 17.18 -14.93
CA THR A 16 6.11 17.74 -14.66
C THR A 16 6.89 16.91 -13.64
N ALA A 17 8.21 16.85 -13.79
CA ALA A 17 9.08 16.17 -12.84
C ALA A 17 9.00 16.77 -11.42
N HIS A 18 8.88 18.10 -11.34
CA HIS A 18 8.68 18.79 -10.07
C HIS A 18 7.36 18.36 -9.40
N GLY A 19 6.25 18.36 -10.14
CA GLY A 19 4.96 17.93 -9.59
C GLY A 19 4.94 16.48 -9.12
N ARG A 20 5.64 15.57 -9.84
CA ARG A 20 5.78 14.17 -9.39
C ARG A 20 6.53 14.06 -8.07
N ARG A 21 7.61 14.85 -7.88
CA ARG A 21 8.35 14.88 -6.62
C ARG A 21 7.50 15.41 -5.47
N THR A 22 6.75 16.49 -5.69
CA THR A 22 5.86 17.04 -4.66
C THR A 22 4.76 16.07 -4.26
N ARG A 23 4.11 15.41 -5.24
CA ARG A 23 3.12 14.37 -4.95
C ARG A 23 3.75 13.22 -4.18
N ALA A 24 4.92 12.74 -4.58
CA ALA A 24 5.62 11.66 -3.89
C ALA A 24 5.95 12.03 -2.44
N ALA A 25 6.45 13.25 -2.19
CA ALA A 25 6.75 13.73 -0.84
C ALA A 25 5.52 13.74 0.08
N ILE A 26 4.34 14.12 -0.44
CA ILE A 26 3.09 14.06 0.32
C ILE A 26 2.71 12.61 0.63
N VAL A 27 2.83 11.70 -0.34
CA VAL A 27 2.51 10.27 -0.14
C VAL A 27 3.46 9.61 0.84
N ASP A 28 4.76 9.88 0.73
CA ASP A 28 5.77 9.29 1.61
C ASP A 28 5.60 9.80 3.06
N ALA A 29 5.32 11.10 3.25
CA ALA A 29 5.00 11.66 4.55
C ALA A 29 3.70 11.07 5.13
N ALA A 30 2.65 10.94 4.30
CA ALA A 30 1.40 10.31 4.71
C ALA A 30 1.60 8.85 5.12
N ALA A 31 2.39 8.10 4.36
CA ALA A 31 2.71 6.71 4.65
C ALA A 31 3.44 6.58 6.01
N GLN A 32 4.41 7.45 6.27
CA GLN A 32 5.14 7.46 7.54
C GLN A 32 4.20 7.78 8.72
N MET A 33 3.37 8.82 8.61
CA MET A 33 2.48 9.22 9.70
C MET A 33 1.41 8.15 9.96
N MET A 34 0.81 7.59 8.91
CA MET A 34 -0.17 6.52 9.03
C MET A 34 0.45 5.24 9.59
N TYR A 35 1.71 4.96 9.27
CA TYR A 35 2.43 3.83 9.83
C TYR A 35 2.70 4.01 11.34
N GLN A 36 3.06 5.23 11.77
CA GLN A 36 3.38 5.52 13.17
C GLN A 36 2.16 5.69 14.08
N LYS A 37 1.11 6.37 13.59
CA LYS A 37 -0.06 6.77 14.39
C LYS A 37 -1.31 5.92 14.08
N GLY A 38 -1.30 5.15 12.99
CA GLY A 38 -2.47 4.52 12.42
C GLY A 38 -3.19 5.40 11.39
N VAL A 39 -3.93 4.75 10.49
CA VAL A 39 -4.63 5.40 9.39
C VAL A 39 -5.76 6.28 9.91
N ALA A 40 -6.48 5.86 10.94
CA ALA A 40 -7.60 6.64 11.49
C ALA A 40 -7.14 7.90 12.25
N ALA A 41 -6.02 7.82 12.96
CA ALA A 41 -5.54 8.89 13.86
C ALA A 41 -4.66 9.95 13.19
N THR A 42 -4.23 9.72 11.94
CA THR A 42 -3.37 10.68 11.20
C THR A 42 -4.20 11.82 10.61
N SER A 43 -4.02 13.08 10.97
CA SER A 43 -4.77 14.20 10.34
C SER A 43 -4.13 14.66 9.01
N LEU A 44 -4.83 15.46 8.20
CA LEU A 44 -4.20 16.11 7.04
C LEU A 44 -3.15 17.15 7.48
N ASP A 45 -3.34 17.79 8.63
CA ASP A 45 -2.39 18.76 9.17
C ASP A 45 -1.10 18.09 9.64
N ASP A 46 -1.19 16.89 10.26
CA ASP A 46 -0.02 16.04 10.57
C ASP A 46 0.81 15.77 9.30
N ILE A 47 0.14 15.47 8.19
CA ILE A 47 0.79 15.14 6.91
C ILE A 47 1.44 16.39 6.32
N LEU A 48 0.76 17.53 6.33
CA LEU A 48 1.30 18.80 5.84
C LEU A 48 2.55 19.24 6.62
N ALA A 49 2.52 19.05 7.94
CA ALA A 49 3.67 19.32 8.81
C ALA A 49 4.86 18.41 8.46
N ALA A 50 4.61 17.12 8.19
CA ALA A 50 5.65 16.15 7.84
C ALA A 50 6.18 16.30 6.40
N SER A 51 5.34 16.69 5.43
CA SER A 51 5.71 16.75 4.01
C SER A 51 6.41 18.05 3.60
N SER A 52 6.39 19.08 4.45
CA SER A 52 6.86 20.44 4.11
C SER A 52 6.16 21.03 2.87
N THR A 53 4.95 20.56 2.55
CA THR A 53 4.15 21.07 1.42
C THR A 53 2.98 21.91 1.90
N GLY A 54 2.54 22.87 1.08
CA GLY A 54 1.38 23.70 1.42
C GLY A 54 0.04 22.98 1.24
N LYS A 55 -0.97 23.42 2.02
CA LYS A 55 -2.36 22.92 1.94
C LYS A 55 -2.94 22.96 0.52
N SER A 56 -2.65 24.03 -0.22
CA SER A 56 -3.07 24.17 -1.63
C SER A 56 -2.48 23.10 -2.55
N GLN A 57 -1.22 22.69 -2.33
CA GLN A 57 -0.58 21.63 -3.12
C GLN A 57 -1.18 20.26 -2.80
N LEU A 58 -1.49 19.97 -1.54
CA LEU A 58 -2.15 18.73 -1.17
C LEU A 58 -3.51 18.59 -1.86
N TYR A 59 -4.37 19.61 -1.78
CA TYR A 59 -5.68 19.59 -2.45
C TYR A 59 -5.59 19.66 -3.97
N HIS A 60 -4.48 20.14 -4.53
CA HIS A 60 -4.23 20.05 -5.96
C HIS A 60 -4.00 18.59 -6.42
N TYR A 61 -3.34 17.76 -5.61
CA TYR A 61 -3.03 16.37 -5.97
C TYR A 61 -4.04 15.34 -5.48
N PHE A 62 -4.73 15.60 -4.38
CA PHE A 62 -5.65 14.66 -3.75
C PHE A 62 -7.01 15.29 -3.53
N LYS A 63 -8.04 14.67 -4.10
CA LYS A 63 -9.42 15.17 -4.00
C LYS A 63 -9.93 15.11 -2.56
N ASP A 64 -9.64 14.01 -1.88
CA ASP A 64 -10.04 13.76 -0.51
C ASP A 64 -9.05 12.83 0.19
N ARG A 65 -9.30 12.59 1.48
CA ARG A 65 -8.48 11.71 2.31
C ARG A 65 -8.41 10.28 1.76
N SER A 66 -9.48 9.77 1.17
CA SER A 66 -9.54 8.40 0.66
C SER A 66 -8.63 8.23 -0.55
N ASP A 67 -8.56 9.24 -1.41
CA ASP A 67 -7.63 9.29 -2.56
C ASP A 67 -6.16 9.30 -2.09
N LEU A 68 -5.83 10.04 -1.03
CA LEU A 68 -4.50 10.01 -0.41
C LEU A 68 -4.18 8.64 0.21
N VAL A 69 -5.12 8.05 0.96
CA VAL A 69 -4.95 6.70 1.53
C VAL A 69 -4.74 5.68 0.43
N LYS A 70 -5.47 5.77 -0.70
CA LYS A 70 -5.28 4.88 -1.85
C LYS A 70 -3.86 5.01 -2.41
N ALA A 71 -3.38 6.23 -2.62
CA ALA A 71 -2.03 6.47 -3.11
C ALA A 71 -0.94 5.94 -2.15
N VAL A 72 -1.18 6.03 -0.84
CA VAL A 72 -0.31 5.44 0.19
C VAL A 72 -0.29 3.92 0.09
N VAL A 73 -1.46 3.27 -0.04
CA VAL A 73 -1.56 1.81 -0.20
C VAL A 73 -0.85 1.34 -1.48
N GLU A 74 -1.06 2.04 -2.60
CA GLU A 74 -0.35 1.77 -3.86
C GLU A 74 1.17 1.87 -3.67
N ARG A 75 1.65 2.97 -3.05
CA ARG A 75 3.07 3.18 -2.77
C ARG A 75 3.67 2.09 -1.90
N GLN A 76 2.98 1.70 -0.82
CA GLN A 76 3.43 0.62 0.05
C GLN A 76 3.43 -0.73 -0.67
N THR A 77 2.45 -0.98 -1.53
CA THR A 77 2.40 -2.19 -2.37
C THR A 77 3.59 -2.27 -3.31
N GLU A 78 3.93 -1.16 -3.98
CA GLU A 78 5.12 -1.09 -4.85
C GLU A 78 6.41 -1.39 -4.08
N LEU A 79 6.57 -0.80 -2.88
CA LEU A 79 7.75 -1.03 -2.03
C LEU A 79 7.85 -2.49 -1.57
N VAL A 80 6.73 -3.06 -1.14
CA VAL A 80 6.65 -4.46 -0.71
C VAL A 80 6.99 -5.40 -1.87
N LEU A 81 6.49 -5.16 -3.08
CA LEU A 81 6.80 -5.99 -4.25
C LEU A 81 8.26 -5.81 -4.71
N ALA A 82 8.78 -4.58 -4.69
CA ALA A 82 10.17 -4.30 -5.07
C ALA A 82 11.18 -4.97 -4.13
N ALA A 83 10.82 -5.17 -2.86
CA ALA A 83 11.63 -5.90 -1.87
C ALA A 83 11.61 -7.43 -2.07
N GLN A 84 10.87 -7.95 -3.06
CA GLN A 84 10.65 -9.38 -3.27
C GLN A 84 11.01 -9.82 -4.70
N PRO A 85 12.28 -9.66 -5.12
CA PRO A 85 12.70 -9.90 -6.50
C PRO A 85 12.52 -11.35 -6.96
N THR A 86 12.49 -12.31 -6.02
CA THR A 86 12.33 -13.74 -6.29
C THR A 86 10.87 -14.20 -6.33
N LEU A 87 9.91 -13.32 -6.03
CA LEU A 87 8.48 -13.67 -5.95
C LEU A 87 7.96 -14.29 -7.27
N SER A 88 8.46 -13.84 -8.42
CA SER A 88 8.08 -14.34 -9.75
C SER A 88 8.70 -15.69 -10.11
N GLN A 89 9.64 -16.20 -9.30
CA GLN A 89 10.41 -17.42 -9.56
C GLN A 89 9.95 -18.59 -8.67
N ILE A 90 8.84 -18.44 -7.94
CA ILE A 90 8.30 -19.48 -7.07
C ILE A 90 7.53 -20.49 -7.94
N ASP A 91 8.12 -21.67 -8.14
CA ASP A 91 7.59 -22.76 -8.97
C ASP A 91 7.46 -24.10 -8.22
N SER A 92 7.82 -24.12 -6.94
CA SER A 92 7.96 -25.32 -6.13
C SER A 92 7.76 -24.99 -4.64
N MET A 93 7.49 -26.01 -3.82
CA MET A 93 7.38 -25.84 -2.36
C MET A 93 8.71 -25.36 -1.76
N GLU A 94 9.83 -25.91 -2.23
CA GLU A 94 11.17 -25.43 -1.85
C GLU A 94 11.39 -23.96 -2.25
N GLY A 95 10.85 -23.55 -3.40
CA GLY A 95 10.82 -22.13 -3.81
C GLY A 95 10.04 -21.24 -2.84
N ILE A 96 8.89 -21.70 -2.34
CA ILE A 96 8.10 -20.99 -1.32
C ILE A 96 8.91 -20.85 -0.04
N GLU A 97 9.55 -21.92 0.42
CA GLU A 97 10.37 -21.91 1.64
C GLU A 97 11.54 -20.93 1.52
N ARG A 98 12.28 -20.96 0.40
CA ARG A 98 13.39 -20.01 0.14
C ARG A 98 12.91 -18.56 0.12
N TRP A 99 11.79 -18.29 -0.55
CA TRP A 99 11.20 -16.96 -0.56
C TRP A 99 10.79 -16.53 0.85
N ALA A 100 10.09 -17.39 1.60
CA ALA A 100 9.65 -17.10 2.96
C ALA A 100 10.83 -16.78 3.88
N GLN A 101 11.94 -17.53 3.78
CA GLN A 101 13.16 -17.24 4.54
C GLN A 101 13.76 -15.88 4.18
N ALA A 102 13.79 -15.51 2.89
CA ALA A 102 14.24 -14.19 2.48
C ALA A 102 13.36 -13.06 3.04
N ILE A 103 12.03 -13.26 3.09
CA ILE A 103 11.11 -12.31 3.73
C ILE A 103 11.41 -12.17 5.21
N LEU A 104 11.55 -13.29 5.94
CA LEU A 104 11.85 -13.28 7.37
C LEU A 104 13.18 -12.57 7.65
N ALA A 105 14.23 -12.87 6.90
CA ALA A 105 15.53 -12.22 7.02
C ALA A 105 15.46 -10.69 6.80
N ASN A 106 14.66 -10.22 5.84
CA ASN A 106 14.44 -8.79 5.62
C ASN A 106 13.75 -8.09 6.80
N HIS A 107 13.04 -8.85 7.64
CA HIS A 107 12.32 -8.36 8.82
C HIS A 107 13.08 -8.56 10.14
N GLU A 108 14.18 -9.30 10.16
CA GLU A 108 15.02 -9.54 11.35
C GLU A 108 15.90 -8.34 11.76
N VAL A 109 15.84 -7.22 11.03
CA VAL A 109 16.65 -6.02 11.32
C VAL A 109 16.20 -5.37 12.65
N PRO A 110 17.09 -5.24 13.65
CA PRO A 110 16.77 -4.62 14.94
C PRO A 110 16.29 -3.18 14.79
N GLY A 111 15.20 -2.82 15.48
CA GLY A 111 14.57 -1.50 15.35
C GLY A 111 13.63 -1.37 14.14
N GLY A 112 13.37 -2.49 13.46
CA GLY A 112 12.37 -2.57 12.40
C GLY A 112 10.93 -2.31 12.88
N PRO A 113 10.03 -2.01 11.94
CA PRO A 113 8.62 -1.76 12.23
C PRO A 113 7.96 -2.91 13.02
N PHE A 114 7.07 -2.61 14.00
CA PHE A 114 6.30 -3.60 14.80
C PHE A 114 5.42 -4.58 13.96
N GLY A 115 5.37 -4.40 12.64
CA GLY A 115 4.66 -5.23 11.67
C GLY A 115 4.79 -4.66 10.26
N CYS A 116 4.42 -5.44 9.24
CA CYS A 116 4.41 -4.98 7.84
C CYS A 116 3.53 -3.73 7.68
N PRO A 117 4.07 -2.58 7.21
CA PRO A 117 3.29 -1.35 7.07
C PRO A 117 2.01 -1.51 6.25
N LEU A 118 2.10 -2.25 5.13
CA LEU A 118 0.94 -2.57 4.29
C LEU A 118 -0.06 -3.48 5.01
N GLY A 119 0.43 -4.46 5.77
CA GLY A 119 -0.40 -5.39 6.53
C GLY A 119 -1.18 -4.71 7.65
N SER A 120 -0.52 -3.83 8.42
CA SER A 120 -1.15 -3.05 9.49
C SER A 120 -2.23 -2.11 8.92
N MET A 121 -1.92 -1.40 7.83
CA MET A 121 -2.89 -0.56 7.14
C MET A 121 -4.09 -1.36 6.63
N ALA A 122 -3.86 -2.52 6.01
CA ALA A 122 -4.93 -3.38 5.52
C ALA A 122 -5.86 -3.85 6.64
N ALA A 123 -5.30 -4.17 7.82
CA ALA A 123 -6.08 -4.57 8.98
C ALA A 123 -6.99 -3.45 9.51
N GLU A 124 -6.51 -2.21 9.53
CA GLU A 124 -7.30 -1.02 9.91
C GLU A 124 -8.38 -0.70 8.88
N LEU A 125 -8.06 -0.82 7.59
CA LEU A 125 -8.93 -0.42 6.49
C LEU A 125 -10.02 -1.44 6.13
N LYS A 126 -9.96 -2.67 6.67
CA LYS A 126 -10.84 -3.79 6.29
C LYS A 126 -12.33 -3.48 6.28
N ASN A 127 -12.78 -2.59 7.16
CA ASN A 127 -14.19 -2.22 7.34
C ASN A 127 -14.49 -0.76 6.95
N ASP A 128 -13.51 -0.01 6.42
CA ASP A 128 -13.75 1.38 6.02
C ASP A 128 -14.56 1.40 4.72
N ARG A 129 -15.83 1.81 4.81
CA ARG A 129 -16.76 1.88 3.66
C ARG A 129 -16.32 2.86 2.55
N ARG A 130 -15.37 3.75 2.82
CA ARG A 130 -14.77 4.64 1.81
C ARG A 130 -13.74 3.89 0.96
N ILE A 131 -13.02 2.94 1.57
CA ILE A 131 -11.96 2.15 0.92
C ILE A 131 -12.49 0.81 0.40
N SER A 132 -13.48 0.20 1.06
CA SER A 132 -14.05 -1.10 0.65
C SER A 132 -14.66 -1.10 -0.76
N ARG A 133 -15.04 0.08 -1.26
CA ARG A 133 -15.55 0.29 -2.64
C ARG A 133 -14.45 0.29 -3.71
N LEU A 134 -13.19 0.37 -3.30
CA LEU A 134 -12.02 0.38 -4.19
C LEU A 134 -11.43 -1.02 -4.41
N LEU A 135 -11.71 -1.96 -3.52
CA LEU A 135 -11.34 -3.35 -3.70
C LEU A 135 -12.29 -3.98 -4.74
N PRO A 136 -11.78 -4.79 -5.69
CA PRO A 136 -12.66 -5.55 -6.56
C PRO A 136 -13.61 -6.38 -5.69
N PRO A 137 -14.86 -6.60 -6.13
CA PRO A 137 -15.79 -7.45 -5.40
C PRO A 137 -15.10 -8.78 -5.14
N ARG A 138 -15.17 -9.28 -3.89
CA ARG A 138 -14.65 -10.61 -3.57
C ARG A 138 -15.36 -11.58 -4.51
N SER A 139 -14.59 -12.22 -5.37
CA SER A 139 -15.11 -13.35 -6.13
C SER A 139 -15.55 -14.40 -5.11
N ASP A 140 -16.83 -14.76 -5.14
CA ASP A 140 -17.43 -15.81 -4.29
C ASP A 140 -16.79 -17.20 -4.53
N SER A 141 -15.85 -17.29 -5.47
CA SER A 141 -14.97 -18.44 -5.70
C SER A 141 -13.93 -18.67 -4.59
N GLY A 142 -13.85 -17.78 -3.59
CA GLY A 142 -12.94 -17.89 -2.44
C GLY A 142 -13.34 -18.93 -1.38
N ARG A 143 -14.25 -19.87 -1.68
CA ARG A 143 -14.34 -21.10 -0.89
C ARG A 143 -13.00 -21.82 -1.02
N CYS A 144 -12.12 -21.64 -0.04
CA CYS A 144 -11.03 -22.55 0.19
C CYS A 144 -11.63 -23.95 0.19
N CYS A 145 -11.18 -24.79 -0.75
CA CYS A 145 -11.46 -26.21 -0.73
C CYS A 145 -10.85 -26.78 0.57
N LEU A 146 -11.59 -26.76 1.67
CA LEU A 146 -11.27 -27.62 2.80
C LEU A 146 -11.61 -29.06 2.36
N PRO A 147 -10.67 -30.01 2.47
CA PRO A 147 -11.01 -31.40 2.26
C PRO A 147 -11.99 -31.86 3.35
N PRO A 148 -12.99 -32.71 3.02
CA PRO A 148 -13.79 -33.37 4.05
C PRO A 148 -12.89 -34.31 4.85
N GLY A 149 -13.03 -34.26 6.18
CA GLY A 149 -12.41 -35.20 7.12
C GLY A 149 -13.07 -36.56 7.12
#